data_AF-A0A2M7IH97-F1
#
_entry.id   AF-A0A2M7IH97-F1
#
_cell.length_a   1.000
_cell.length_b   1.000
_cell.length_c   1.000
_cell.angle_alpha   90.00
_cell.angle_beta   90.00
_cell.angle_gamma   90.00
#
_symmetry.space_group_name_H-M   'P 1'
#
loop_
_entity.id
_entity.type
_entity.pdbx_description
1 polymer ?
#
loop_
_entity_poly.entity_id
_entity_poly.type
_entity_poly.pdbx_seq_one_letter_code
_entity_poly.pdbx_strand_id
1 'polypeptide(L)' 'MTQINLHGHSVIHDEHDREGYDYLAHKIQGEEAKVIFDYAKEHGTAEFETHLNKNYSLVHNSDGTYTIVKR' A
#
# COMPACT_ATOMS: atom_id res chain seq x y z
N MET A 1 7.49 6.08 -11.09
CA MET A 1 6.67 6.04 -9.86
C MET A 1 5.52 7.00 -10.02
N THR A 2 4.33 6.60 -9.63
CA THR A 2 3.07 7.34 -9.80
C THR A 2 2.42 7.55 -8.44
N GLN A 3 1.84 8.74 -8.24
CA GLN A 3 1.10 9.08 -7.02
C GLN A 3 -0.41 9.07 -7.30
N ILE A 4 -1.17 8.47 -6.39
CA ILE A 4 -2.62 8.30 -6.49
C ILE A 4 -3.29 8.54 -5.13
N ASN A 5 -4.61 8.73 -5.13
CA ASN A 5 -5.40 8.70 -3.90
C ASN A 5 -6.03 7.31 -3.72
N LEU A 6 -5.75 6.68 -2.57
CA LEU A 6 -6.26 5.36 -2.23
C LEU A 6 -6.81 5.40 -0.80
N HIS A 7 -8.11 5.17 -0.65
CA HIS A 7 -8.82 5.22 0.64
C HIS A 7 -8.58 6.52 1.43
N GLY A 8 -8.41 7.65 0.73
CA GLY A 8 -8.10 8.95 1.35
C GLY A 8 -6.62 9.21 1.63
N HIS A 9 -5.74 8.25 1.33
CA HIS A 9 -4.30 8.38 1.48
C HIS A 9 -3.62 8.69 0.15
N SER A 10 -2.55 9.48 0.20
CA SER A 10 -1.68 9.72 -0.95
C SER A 10 -0.65 8.59 -1.04
N VAL A 11 -0.74 7.76 -2.08
CA VAL A 11 0.06 6.54 -2.24
C VAL A 11 0.91 6.63 -3.50
N ILE A 12 2.20 6.33 -3.36
CA ILE A 12 3.20 6.26 -4.41
C ILE A 12 3.45 4.78 -4.71
N HIS A 13 3.43 4.40 -5.99
CA HIS A 13 3.75 3.05 -6.41
C HIS A 13 4.54 3.04 -7.73
N ASP A 14 5.17 1.90 -8.05
CA ASP A 14 5.74 1.69 -9.38
C ASP A 14 4.63 1.39 -10.39
N GLU A 15 4.64 2.09 -11.53
CA GLU A 15 3.69 1.91 -12.61
C GLU A 15 3.86 0.57 -13.34
N HIS A 16 5.05 -0.03 -13.25
CA HIS A 16 5.39 -1.33 -13.82
C HIS A 16 5.01 -2.50 -12.91
N ASP A 17 4.70 -2.26 -11.64
CA ASP A 17 4.29 -3.29 -10.68
C ASP A 17 3.01 -2.88 -9.94
N ARG A 18 1.92 -2.86 -10.71
CA ARG A 18 0.60 -2.42 -10.25
C ARG A 18 -0.08 -3.37 -9.27
N GLU A 19 0.40 -4.60 -9.15
CA GLU A 19 -0.28 -5.65 -8.38
C GLU A 19 -0.45 -5.29 -6.89
N GLY A 20 0.58 -4.74 -6.25
CA GLY A 20 0.47 -4.30 -4.85
C GLY A 20 -0.55 -3.17 -4.67
N TYR A 21 -0.62 -2.26 -5.64
CA TYR A 21 -1.64 -1.21 -5.68
C TYR A 21 -3.05 -1.78 -5.92
N ASP A 22 -3.23 -2.56 -6.99
CA ASP A 22 -4.51 -3.16 -7.37
C ASP A 22 -5.07 -4.01 -6.23
N TYR A 23 -4.19 -4.68 -5.49
CA TYR A 23 -4.57 -5.45 -4.32
C TYR A 23 -5.23 -4.58 -3.26
N LEU A 24 -4.54 -3.51 -2.81
CA LEU A 24 -5.06 -2.59 -1.79
C LEU A 24 -6.28 -1.78 -2.27
N ALA A 25 -6.38 -1.52 -3.58
CA ALA A 25 -7.45 -0.73 -4.19
C ALA A 25 -8.73 -1.53 -4.46
N HIS A 26 -8.59 -2.79 -4.87
CA HIS A 26 -9.69 -3.51 -5.51
C HIS A 26 -9.85 -4.96 -5.06
N LYS A 27 -8.86 -5.57 -4.40
CA LYS A 27 -8.90 -7.00 -4.05
C LYS A 27 -9.20 -7.28 -2.59
N ILE A 28 -9.03 -6.31 -1.71
CA ILE A 28 -9.39 -6.39 -0.29
C ILE A 28 -10.48 -5.38 0.04
N GLN A 29 -11.18 -5.63 1.14
CA GLN A 29 -12.19 -4.70 1.63
C GLN A 29 -11.52 -3.42 2.14
N GLY A 30 -12.26 -2.31 2.10
CA GLY A 30 -11.75 -1.01 2.57
C GLY A 30 -11.33 -1.05 4.05
N GLU A 31 -12.00 -1.85 4.88
CA GLU A 31 -11.63 -2.04 6.29
C GLU A 31 -10.30 -2.78 6.45
N GLU A 32 -10.05 -3.82 5.64
CA GLU A 32 -8.77 -4.54 5.62
C GLU A 32 -7.64 -3.64 5.14
N ALA A 33 -7.87 -2.89 4.05
CA ALA A 33 -6.91 -1.91 3.56
C ALA A 33 -6.58 -0.88 4.64
N LYS A 34 -7.59 -0.37 5.34
CA LYS A 34 -7.41 0.60 6.41
C LYS A 34 -6.51 0.07 7.53
N VAL A 35 -6.66 -1.19 7.94
CA VAL A 35 -5.77 -1.81 8.94
C VAL A 35 -4.31 -1.78 8.49
N ILE A 36 -4.05 -2.04 7.21
CA ILE A 36 -2.68 -1.99 6.64
C ILE A 36 -2.14 -0.54 6.69
N PHE A 37 -2.96 0.45 6.33
CA PHE A 37 -2.57 1.86 6.41
C PHE A 37 -2.32 2.32 7.85
N ASP A 38 -3.22 1.98 8.77
CA ASP A 38 -3.11 2.33 10.19
C ASP A 38 -1.84 1.70 10.80
N TYR A 39 -1.58 0.42 10.51
CA TYR A 39 -0.36 -0.25 10.96
C TYR A 39 0.91 0.41 10.39
N ALA A 40 0.93 0.71 9.08
CA ALA A 40 2.06 1.38 8.45
C ALA A 40 2.30 2.78 9.05
N LYS A 41 1.23 3.50 9.40
CA LYS A 41 1.31 4.81 10.04
C LYS A 41 1.90 4.73 11.45
N GLU A 42 1.53 3.73 12.24
CA GLU A 42 2.01 3.54 13.61
C GLU A 42 3.43 2.97 13.68
N HIS A 43 3.77 2.05 12.78
CA HIS A 43 5.03 1.28 12.81
C HIS A 43 6.05 1.71 11.75
N GLY A 44 5.69 2.64 10.86
CA GLY A 44 6.50 3.08 9.73
C GLY A 44 6.39 2.18 8.49
N THR A 45 6.07 0.90 8.66
CA THR A 45 5.79 -0.01 7.55
C THR A 45 4.78 -1.09 7.90
N ALA A 46 4.00 -1.53 6.92
CA ALA A 46 3.15 -2.71 6.99
C ALA A 46 3.50 -3.68 5.86
N GLU A 47 3.62 -4.95 6.17
CA GLU A 47 3.86 -6.01 5.19
C GLU A 47 2.52 -6.63 4.77
N PHE A 48 2.36 -6.94 3.49
CA PHE A 48 1.18 -7.62 2.99
C PHE A 48 1.51 -8.55 1.81
N GLU A 49 0.76 -9.63 1.70
CA GLU A 49 0.84 -10.59 0.60
C GLU A 49 -0.39 -10.42 -0.30
N THR A 50 -0.20 -10.43 -1.62
CA THR A 50 -1.33 -10.41 -2.55
C THR A 50 -1.82 -11.82 -2.85
N HIS A 51 -3.04 -11.93 -3.39
CA HIS A 51 -3.60 -13.21 -3.87
C HIS A 51 -2.74 -13.98 -4.90
N LEU A 52 -1.70 -13.35 -5.47
CA LEU A 52 -0.73 -13.97 -6.36
C LEU A 52 0.54 -14.45 -5.63
N ASN A 53 0.51 -14.54 -4.30
CA ASN A 53 1.65 -14.86 -3.43
C ASN A 53 2.85 -13.92 -3.65
N LYS A 54 2.58 -12.64 -3.93
CA LYS A 54 3.60 -11.60 -4.05
C LYS A 54 3.67 -10.80 -2.77
N ASN A 55 4.89 -10.52 -2.32
CA ASN A 55 5.15 -9.80 -1.08
C ASN A 55 5.42 -8.32 -1.35
N TYR A 56 4.72 -7.48 -0.59
CA TYR A 56 4.85 -6.03 -0.65
C TYR A 56 4.99 -5.45 0.75
N SER A 57 5.54 -4.25 0.79
CA SER A 57 5.56 -3.38 1.96
C SER A 57 4.88 -2.06 1.61
N LEU A 58 3.98 -1.62 2.49
CA LEU A 58 3.49 -0.26 2.51
C LEU A 58 4.35 0.52 3.51
N VAL A 59 5.06 1.55 3.05
CA VAL A 59 5.94 2.39 3.88
C VAL A 59 5.25 3.73 4.11
N HIS A 60 5.14 4.17 5.36
CA HIS A 60 4.68 5.51 5.69
C HIS A 60 5.86 6.48 5.68
N ASN A 61 5.80 7.48 4.81
CA ASN A 61 6.86 8.45 4.61
C ASN A 61 6.72 9.62 5.60
N SER A 62 7.82 10.33 5.85
CA SER A 62 7.84 11.48 6.77
C SER A 62 6.97 12.66 6.33
N ASP A 63 6.62 12.73 5.04
CA ASP A 63 5.73 13.76 4.47
C ASP A 63 4.24 13.38 4.53
N GLY A 64 3.90 12.25 5.15
CA GLY A 64 2.53 11.75 5.29
C GLY A 64 2.00 11.00 4.07
N THR A 65 2.82 10.81 3.03
CA THR A 65 2.49 9.91 1.91
C THR A 65 2.83 8.45 2.26
N TYR A 66 2.36 7.51 1.45
CA TYR A 66 2.71 6.10 1.56
C TYR A 66 3.40 5.64 0.29
N THR A 67 4.32 4.68 0.40
CA THR A 67 4.98 4.06 -0.76
C THR A 67 4.74 2.55 -0.75
N ILE A 68 4.25 1.99 -1.85
CA ILE A 68 4.19 0.54 -2.05
C ILE A 68 5.52 0.08 -2.66
N VAL A 69 6.20 -0.82 -1.97
CA VAL A 69 7.50 -1.37 -2.38
C VAL A 69 7.37 -2.89 -2.50
N LYS A 70 7.80 -3.44 -3.64
CA LYS A 70 7.89 -4.89 -3.83
C LYS A 70 9.10 -5.45 -3.08
N ARG A 71 8.95 -6.62 -2.47
CA ARG A 71 10.04 -7.36 -1.81
C ARG A 71 10.63 -8.45 -2.70
#